data_AF-A0A8C6Y8H8-F1
#
_entry.id   AF-A0A8C6Y8H8-F1
#
_cell.length_a   1.000
_cell.length_b   1.000
_cell.length_c   1.000
_cell.angle_alpha   90.00
_cell.angle_beta   90.00
_cell.angle_gamma   90.00
#
_symmetry.space_group_name_H-M   'P 1'
#
loop_
_entity.id
_entity.type
_entity.pdbx_description
1 polymer ?
#
loop_
_entity_poly.entity_id
_entity_poly.type
_entity_poly.pdbx_seq_one_letter_code
_entity_poly.pdbx_strand_id
1 'polypeptide(L)'
;MGFSPSRFHFVGVIFFLLGLGTLLPWNFFITAIPYFEARLTGNCSAGAAENQTALNPQPVSSCKDEFSFSNWLTLLSQLPLLLFTFLNSVLYRCISDKVRILGSLAGILFLFVLTAILVKVMMSPQSFFSITMASVWFINSFCAVLQGSLFGLLGSFPQRYSTLFLSGQGMAGTFAAIAMLLSMASGLDPLSSALIYFVTPCVGTLLSIACYLLLPHQTFTRYYLDKRSPGDSRCELETKTGLLLPENGFALVADSSKGEPLNVKNGNAVVMEKDGSACPPEIMNGGSGVGMVAPNPSLFSVLKKIWLLALSIVMDFSITLSVFPAITTRIVSSSRDPTWQNFFTPVCCFLLFNIMDWLGRSSTSYFLWPQKHLRLLPAAVGLRVFLIPLFLLCNIQRQAEWPVLFHHDAWFVALMVVFSLSNGFFVSLTMCLAPR
;
A
#
# COMPACT_ATOMS: atom_id res chain seq x y z
N MET A 1 27.47 -8.71 14.85
CA MET A 1 27.63 -7.57 13.91
C MET A 1 26.98 -6.34 14.51
N GLY A 2 27.78 -5.38 14.97
CA GLY A 2 27.29 -4.15 15.60
C GLY A 2 27.25 -3.00 14.60
N PHE A 3 26.11 -2.78 13.93
CA PHE A 3 25.88 -1.46 13.34
C PHE A 3 25.52 -0.48 14.47
N SER A 4 25.92 0.79 14.34
CA SER A 4 25.57 1.79 15.36
C SER A 4 24.04 1.95 15.43
N PRO A 5 23.44 2.06 16.64
CA PRO A 5 22.01 2.28 16.80
C PRO A 5 21.48 3.43 15.94
N SER A 6 22.26 4.51 15.77
CA SER A 6 21.91 5.66 14.95
C SER A 6 21.61 5.35 13.48
N ARG A 7 22.39 4.46 12.85
CA ARG A 7 22.20 4.09 11.43
C ARG A 7 20.93 3.26 11.22
N PHE A 8 20.58 2.40 12.18
CA PHE A 8 19.34 1.63 12.14
C PHE A 8 18.10 2.52 12.21
N HIS A 9 18.09 3.51 13.12
CA HIS A 9 16.97 4.43 13.29
C HIS A 9 16.79 5.32 12.06
N PHE A 10 17.88 5.78 11.45
CA PHE A 10 17.82 6.60 10.23
C PHE A 10 17.17 5.88 9.05
N VAL A 11 17.53 4.61 8.80
CA VAL A 11 16.87 3.78 7.77
C VAL A 11 15.38 3.55 8.10
N GLY A 12 15.05 3.47 9.38
CA GLY A 12 13.67 3.37 9.84
C GLY A 12 12.84 4.61 9.51
N VAL A 13 13.41 5.80 9.73
CA VAL A 13 12.81 7.08 9.34
C VAL A 13 12.63 7.17 7.82
N ILE A 14 13.60 6.70 7.03
CA ILE A 14 13.46 6.66 5.57
C ILE A 14 12.27 5.80 5.15
N PHE A 15 12.15 4.57 5.65
CA PHE A 15 11.01 3.71 5.30
C PHE A 15 9.67 4.28 5.79
N PHE A 16 9.67 4.93 6.95
CA PHE A 16 8.50 5.66 7.44
C PHE A 16 8.08 6.77 6.46
N LEU A 17 9.01 7.62 6.02
CA LEU A 17 8.74 8.70 5.07
C LEU A 17 8.34 8.18 3.69
N LEU A 18 8.94 7.08 3.23
CA LEU A 18 8.52 6.41 1.99
C LEU A 18 7.08 5.91 2.09
N GLY A 19 6.71 5.30 3.23
CA GLY A 19 5.33 4.88 3.51
C GLY A 19 4.36 6.04 3.44
N LEU A 20 4.69 7.14 4.12
CA LEU A 20 3.92 8.39 4.08
C LEU A 20 3.74 8.88 2.64
N GLY A 21 4.81 8.95 1.86
CA GLY A 21 4.79 9.38 0.46
C GLY A 21 3.93 8.52 -0.46
N THR A 22 3.72 7.24 -0.15
CA THR A 22 2.90 6.36 -1.02
C THR A 22 1.40 6.67 -0.96
N LEU A 23 0.88 7.14 0.17
CA LEU A 23 -0.56 7.41 0.34
C LEU A 23 -0.91 8.89 0.48
N LEU A 24 0.08 9.75 0.77
CA LEU A 24 -0.14 11.19 0.91
C LEU A 24 -0.85 11.79 -0.33
N PRO A 25 -0.42 11.52 -1.57
CA PRO A 25 -1.07 12.12 -2.74
C PRO A 25 -2.53 11.72 -2.86
N TRP A 26 -2.82 10.42 -2.74
CA TRP A 26 -4.19 9.92 -2.85
C TRP A 26 -5.11 10.45 -1.74
N ASN A 27 -4.64 10.49 -0.49
CA ASN A 27 -5.44 10.99 0.63
C ASN A 27 -5.79 12.48 0.49
N PHE A 28 -4.86 13.30 -0.02
CA PHE A 28 -5.13 14.70 -0.33
C PHE A 28 -6.04 14.87 -1.54
N PHE A 29 -5.93 14.00 -2.55
CA PHE A 29 -6.86 14.00 -3.69
C PHE A 29 -8.30 13.73 -3.25
N ILE A 30 -8.52 12.72 -2.40
CA ILE A 30 -9.83 12.40 -1.82
C ILE A 30 -10.35 13.55 -0.95
N THR A 31 -9.47 14.19 -0.17
CA THR A 31 -9.82 15.37 0.63
C THR A 31 -10.31 16.53 -0.23
N ALA A 32 -9.84 16.63 -1.48
CA ALA A 32 -10.25 17.65 -2.43
C ALA A 32 -11.52 17.30 -3.24
N ILE A 33 -12.22 16.19 -2.97
CA ILE A 33 -13.48 15.84 -3.66
C ILE A 33 -14.50 16.99 -3.69
N PRO A 34 -14.78 17.71 -2.58
CA PRO A 34 -15.74 18.80 -2.59
C PRO A 34 -15.38 19.93 -3.59
N TYR A 35 -14.07 20.14 -3.82
CA TYR A 35 -13.61 21.09 -4.83
C TYR A 35 -13.94 20.61 -6.26
N PHE A 36 -13.72 19.33 -6.56
CA PHE A 36 -14.04 18.77 -7.87
C PHE A 36 -15.54 18.80 -8.14
N GLU A 37 -16.35 18.41 -7.16
CA GLU A 37 -17.81 18.42 -7.27
C GLU A 37 -18.33 19.85 -7.52
N ALA A 38 -17.91 20.82 -6.69
CA ALA A 38 -18.30 22.22 -6.87
C ALA A 38 -17.92 22.79 -8.24
N ARG A 39 -16.73 22.42 -8.74
CA ARG A 39 -16.24 22.86 -10.05
C ARG A 39 -17.01 22.23 -11.22
N LEU A 40 -17.49 20.99 -11.06
CA LEU A 40 -18.24 20.27 -12.09
C LEU A 40 -19.71 20.66 -12.15
N THR A 41 -20.33 20.97 -11.01
CA THR A 41 -21.73 21.41 -10.97
C THR A 41 -21.95 22.80 -11.58
N GLY A 42 -20.90 23.62 -11.71
CA GLY A 42 -21.02 24.97 -12.26
C GLY A 42 -22.01 25.86 -11.49
N ASN A 43 -22.14 27.12 -11.90
CA ASN A 43 -22.99 28.11 -11.24
C ASN A 43 -24.49 27.81 -11.51
N CYS A 44 -25.07 26.80 -10.86
CA CYS A 44 -26.51 26.51 -10.87
C CYS A 44 -27.39 27.71 -10.42
N SER A 45 -26.77 28.79 -9.93
CA SER A 45 -27.37 30.06 -9.53
C SER A 45 -27.47 31.11 -10.64
N ALA A 46 -26.84 30.94 -11.81
CA ALA A 46 -26.90 31.93 -12.90
C ALA A 46 -28.11 31.77 -13.84
N GLY A 47 -28.74 30.59 -13.88
CA GLY A 47 -29.90 30.31 -14.75
C GLY A 47 -31.27 30.54 -14.08
N ALA A 48 -31.32 30.73 -12.76
CA ALA A 48 -32.56 30.92 -12.01
C ALA A 48 -32.97 32.41 -11.85
N ALA A 49 -32.14 33.34 -12.34
CA ALA A 49 -32.31 34.77 -12.13
C ALA A 49 -32.99 35.52 -13.28
N GLU A 50 -33.49 34.84 -14.32
CA GLU A 50 -34.04 35.56 -15.49
C GLU A 50 -35.50 35.35 -15.83
N ASN A 51 -36.29 34.57 -15.06
CA ASN A 51 -37.76 34.61 -15.20
C ASN A 51 -38.47 34.14 -13.91
N GLN A 52 -38.61 35.05 -12.94
CA GLN A 52 -39.56 34.87 -11.83
C GLN A 52 -40.65 35.95 -11.91
N THR A 53 -41.61 35.75 -12.82
CA THR A 53 -42.99 36.18 -12.59
C THR A 53 -43.73 35.04 -11.91
N ALA A 54 -44.26 35.36 -10.73
CA ALA A 54 -44.86 34.45 -9.78
C ALA A 54 -46.08 33.68 -10.34
N LEU A 55 -46.14 32.37 -10.09
CA LEU A 55 -47.20 31.65 -9.35
C LEU A 55 -47.00 30.13 -9.50
N ASN A 56 -46.09 29.57 -8.69
CA ASN A 56 -46.08 28.20 -8.16
C ASN A 56 -44.68 27.92 -7.59
N PRO A 57 -44.52 27.61 -6.29
CA PRO A 57 -43.25 27.15 -5.77
C PRO A 57 -43.04 25.70 -6.21
N GLN A 58 -42.50 25.51 -7.42
CA GLN A 58 -41.90 24.23 -7.80
C GLN A 58 -40.56 24.09 -7.05
N PRO A 59 -40.24 22.89 -6.54
CA PRO A 59 -39.05 22.69 -5.71
C PRO A 59 -37.80 23.02 -6.54
N VAL A 60 -36.95 23.85 -5.94
CA VAL A 60 -35.61 24.21 -6.43
C VAL A 60 -34.95 22.95 -6.99
N SER A 61 -34.60 22.99 -8.27
CA SER A 61 -33.86 21.93 -8.95
C SER A 61 -32.54 21.68 -8.21
N SER A 62 -32.54 20.68 -7.34
CA SER A 62 -31.31 20.14 -6.74
C SER A 62 -30.37 19.82 -7.90
N CYS A 63 -29.21 20.48 -7.99
CA CYS A 63 -28.20 20.13 -9.00
C CYS A 63 -27.90 18.64 -8.82
N LYS A 64 -28.43 17.81 -9.71
CA LYS A 64 -28.10 16.38 -9.72
C LYS A 64 -26.64 16.29 -10.13
N ASP A 65 -25.90 15.40 -9.48
CA ASP A 65 -24.56 14.98 -9.91
C ASP A 65 -24.66 14.35 -11.31
N GLU A 66 -24.66 15.20 -12.34
CA GLU A 66 -24.80 14.81 -13.75
C GLU A 66 -23.69 13.85 -14.17
N PHE A 67 -22.51 14.00 -13.56
CA PHE A 67 -21.31 13.25 -13.87
C PHE A 67 -21.16 11.98 -13.04
N SER A 68 -21.96 11.77 -12.00
CA SER A 68 -21.77 10.69 -11.02
C SER A 68 -20.31 10.62 -10.54
N PHE A 69 -19.74 11.79 -10.18
CA PHE A 69 -18.30 11.96 -9.99
C PHE A 69 -17.71 10.95 -9.00
N SER A 70 -18.36 10.78 -7.85
CA SER A 70 -17.93 9.86 -6.79
C SER A 70 -17.91 8.39 -7.25
N ASN A 71 -18.85 7.97 -8.10
CA ASN A 71 -18.91 6.61 -8.62
C ASN A 71 -17.77 6.34 -9.61
N TRP A 72 -17.55 7.25 -10.56
CA TRP A 72 -16.45 7.15 -11.53
C TRP A 72 -15.08 7.24 -10.86
N LEU A 73 -14.92 8.13 -9.89
CA LEU A 73 -13.70 8.25 -9.10
C LEU A 73 -13.37 6.93 -8.40
N THR A 74 -14.38 6.27 -7.82
CA THR A 74 -14.21 4.97 -7.16
C THR A 74 -13.82 3.88 -8.16
N LEU A 75 -14.53 3.79 -9.29
CA LEU A 75 -14.23 2.79 -10.32
C LEU A 75 -12.83 2.96 -10.91
N LEU A 76 -12.48 4.19 -11.30
CA LEU A 76 -11.21 4.52 -11.96
C LEU A 76 -10.02 4.60 -11.02
N SER A 77 -10.24 4.55 -9.70
CA SER A 77 -9.15 4.36 -8.73
C SER A 77 -8.92 2.88 -8.45
N GLN A 78 -9.97 2.10 -8.20
CA GLN A 78 -9.83 0.72 -7.76
C GLN A 78 -9.46 -0.25 -8.89
N LEU A 79 -9.99 -0.05 -10.10
CA LEU A 79 -9.72 -0.94 -11.22
C LEU A 79 -8.24 -0.94 -11.66
N PRO A 80 -7.57 0.21 -11.89
CA PRO A 80 -6.15 0.22 -12.18
C PRO A 80 -5.31 -0.24 -10.99
N LEU A 81 -5.71 0.06 -9.75
CA LEU A 81 -5.01 -0.42 -8.57
C LEU A 81 -4.96 -1.96 -8.54
N LEU A 82 -6.10 -2.62 -8.79
CA LEU A 82 -6.17 -4.09 -8.88
C LEU A 82 -5.35 -4.65 -10.04
N LEU A 83 -5.55 -4.09 -11.24
CA LEU A 83 -4.90 -4.54 -12.47
C LEU A 83 -3.37 -4.44 -12.37
N PHE A 84 -2.85 -3.28 -11.98
CA PHE A 84 -1.41 -3.05 -11.89
C PHE A 84 -0.78 -3.74 -10.67
N THR A 85 -1.53 -4.02 -9.60
CA THR A 85 -1.03 -4.87 -8.51
C THR A 85 -0.78 -6.30 -8.99
N PHE A 86 -1.69 -6.86 -9.81
CA PHE A 86 -1.50 -8.18 -10.41
C PHE A 86 -0.35 -8.18 -11.43
N LEU A 87 -0.35 -7.20 -12.35
CA LEU A 87 0.70 -7.04 -13.37
C LEU A 87 2.08 -6.73 -12.76
N ASN A 88 2.15 -6.18 -11.55
CA ASN A 88 3.41 -5.92 -10.89
C ASN A 88 4.25 -7.19 -10.70
N SER A 89 3.62 -8.36 -10.60
CA SER A 89 4.33 -9.66 -10.57
C SER A 89 5.07 -9.97 -11.88
N VAL A 90 4.55 -9.51 -13.02
CA VAL A 90 5.21 -9.61 -14.34
C VAL A 90 6.26 -8.51 -14.47
N LEU A 91 5.91 -7.27 -14.13
CA LEU A 91 6.84 -6.12 -14.15
C LEU A 91 8.07 -6.35 -13.27
N TYR A 92 7.95 -7.13 -12.19
CA TYR A 92 9.06 -7.53 -11.33
C TYR A 92 10.16 -8.29 -12.08
N ARG A 93 9.81 -9.05 -13.12
CA ARG A 93 10.76 -9.80 -13.93
C ARG A 93 11.39 -8.94 -15.03
N CYS A 94 10.65 -7.98 -15.56
CA CYS A 94 11.06 -7.20 -16.74
C CYS A 94 11.79 -5.90 -16.39
N ILE A 95 11.52 -5.30 -15.22
CA ILE A 95 11.97 -3.95 -14.88
C ILE A 95 12.67 -3.95 -13.51
N SER A 96 13.85 -3.33 -13.45
CA SER A 96 14.59 -3.12 -12.20
C SER A 96 13.73 -2.40 -11.14
N ASP A 97 13.92 -2.76 -9.88
CA ASP A 97 13.26 -2.14 -8.72
C ASP A 97 13.48 -0.62 -8.65
N LYS A 98 14.68 -0.13 -8.97
CA LYS A 98 14.99 1.30 -9.03
C LYS A 98 14.13 2.05 -10.03
N VAL A 99 13.98 1.51 -11.24
CA VAL A 99 13.18 2.13 -12.31
C VAL A 99 11.70 2.10 -11.94
N ARG A 100 11.21 1.00 -11.36
CA ARG A 100 9.80 0.91 -10.92
C ARG A 100 9.46 1.90 -9.81
N ILE A 101 10.29 1.99 -8.76
CA ILE A 101 10.03 2.87 -7.62
C ILE A 101 10.19 4.34 -8.03
N LEU A 102 11.34 4.71 -8.59
CA LEU A 102 11.61 6.11 -8.94
C LEU A 102 10.74 6.60 -10.11
N GLY A 103 10.49 5.73 -11.10
CA GLY A 103 9.60 6.04 -12.22
C GLY A 103 8.16 6.24 -11.76
N SER A 104 7.66 5.42 -10.83
CA SER A 104 6.30 5.61 -10.29
C SER A 104 6.19 6.90 -9.46
N LEU A 105 7.19 7.20 -8.62
CA LEU A 105 7.22 8.48 -7.86
C LEU A 105 7.27 9.69 -8.80
N ALA A 106 8.07 9.63 -9.87
CA ALA A 106 8.15 10.70 -10.86
C ALA A 106 6.82 10.86 -11.64
N GLY A 107 6.17 9.76 -12.01
CA GLY A 107 4.87 9.76 -12.66
C GLY A 107 3.77 10.35 -11.78
N ILE A 108 3.72 9.97 -10.49
CA ILE A 108 2.80 10.54 -9.50
C ILE A 108 3.05 12.04 -9.34
N LEU A 109 4.30 12.46 -9.18
CA LEU A 109 4.67 13.87 -9.06
C LEU A 109 4.21 14.68 -10.28
N PHE A 110 4.47 14.18 -11.49
CA PHE A 110 4.05 14.82 -12.73
C PHE A 110 2.52 14.99 -12.79
N LEU A 111 1.75 13.95 -12.46
CA LEU A 111 0.29 13.98 -12.50
C LEU A 111 -0.31 14.90 -11.42
N PHE A 112 0.32 15.01 -10.24
CA PHE A 112 -0.12 15.97 -9.21
C PHE A 112 0.22 17.41 -9.56
N VAL A 113 1.39 17.66 -10.17
CA VAL A 113 1.72 18.99 -10.73
C VAL A 113 0.74 19.36 -11.83
N LEU A 114 0.42 18.43 -12.74
CA LEU A 114 -0.62 18.62 -13.75
C LEU A 114 -1.97 18.96 -13.10
N THR A 115 -2.38 18.20 -12.09
CA THR A 115 -3.63 18.46 -11.35
C THR A 115 -3.64 19.85 -10.71
N ALA A 116 -2.54 20.29 -10.10
CA ALA A 116 -2.40 21.64 -9.55
C ALA A 116 -2.51 22.74 -10.62
N ILE A 117 -1.96 22.51 -11.83
CA ILE A 117 -2.11 23.43 -12.96
C ILE A 117 -3.58 23.46 -13.43
N LEU A 118 -4.24 22.30 -13.54
CA LEU A 118 -5.65 22.20 -13.93
C LEU A 118 -6.58 22.97 -12.99
N VAL A 119 -6.20 23.15 -11.72
CA VAL A 119 -6.95 24.01 -10.79
C VAL A 119 -7.01 25.47 -11.26
N LYS A 120 -5.96 25.99 -11.90
CA LYS A 120 -5.92 27.39 -12.37
C LYS A 120 -6.46 27.58 -13.79
N VAL A 121 -6.41 26.55 -14.63
CA VAL A 121 -6.84 26.66 -16.04
C VAL A 121 -8.37 26.66 -16.12
N MET A 122 -8.97 27.67 -16.76
CA MET A 122 -10.41 27.66 -17.05
C MET A 122 -10.71 26.75 -18.24
N MET A 123 -11.64 25.82 -18.09
CA MET A 123 -12.05 24.87 -19.12
C MET A 123 -13.51 24.42 -18.90
N SER A 124 -14.11 23.79 -19.91
CA SER A 124 -15.47 23.26 -19.79
C SER A 124 -15.55 22.10 -18.77
N PRO A 125 -16.69 21.91 -18.08
CA PRO A 125 -16.87 20.83 -17.10
C PRO A 125 -16.59 19.44 -17.66
N GLN A 126 -17.02 19.15 -18.89
CA GLN A 126 -16.78 17.86 -19.56
C GLN A 126 -15.29 17.58 -19.76
N SER A 127 -14.52 18.57 -20.24
CA SER A 127 -13.09 18.43 -20.45
C SER A 127 -12.36 18.27 -19.12
N PHE A 128 -12.74 19.05 -18.10
CA PHE A 128 -12.19 18.93 -16.76
C PHE A 128 -12.43 17.54 -16.16
N PHE A 129 -13.67 17.04 -16.25
CA PHE A 129 -14.03 15.70 -15.80
C PHE A 129 -13.17 14.63 -16.49
N SER A 130 -13.11 14.65 -17.82
CA SER A 130 -12.42 13.63 -18.61
C SER A 130 -10.92 13.59 -18.31
N ILE A 131 -10.27 14.75 -18.24
CA ILE A 131 -8.83 14.86 -17.94
C ILE A 131 -8.55 14.44 -16.49
N THR A 132 -9.40 14.83 -15.54
CA THR A 132 -9.27 14.44 -14.12
C THR A 132 -9.39 12.93 -13.96
N MET A 133 -10.39 12.32 -14.58
CA MET A 133 -10.63 10.87 -14.53
C MET A 133 -9.49 10.07 -15.19
N ALA A 134 -8.96 10.54 -16.33
CA ALA A 134 -7.76 9.95 -16.92
C ALA A 134 -6.54 10.06 -15.99
N SER A 135 -6.36 11.22 -15.33
CA SER A 135 -5.26 11.43 -14.37
C SER A 135 -5.38 10.50 -13.17
N VAL A 136 -6.59 10.32 -12.61
CA VAL A 136 -6.87 9.38 -11.51
C VAL A 136 -6.46 7.95 -11.88
N TRP A 137 -6.77 7.51 -13.09
CA TRP A 137 -6.41 6.17 -13.57
C TRP A 137 -4.89 5.95 -13.53
N PHE A 138 -4.13 6.90 -14.09
CA PHE A 138 -2.67 6.79 -14.13
C PHE A 138 -2.04 6.95 -12.75
N ILE A 139 -2.56 7.85 -11.90
CA ILE A 139 -2.11 7.99 -10.51
C ILE A 139 -2.23 6.64 -9.79
N ASN A 140 -3.40 6.00 -9.86
CA ASN A 140 -3.61 4.72 -9.18
C ASN A 140 -2.80 3.57 -9.78
N SER A 141 -2.54 3.61 -11.10
CA SER A 141 -1.64 2.65 -11.77
C SER A 141 -0.21 2.76 -11.23
N PHE A 142 0.34 3.98 -11.13
CA PHE A 142 1.67 4.21 -10.56
C PHE A 142 1.71 3.90 -9.07
N CYS A 143 0.66 4.23 -8.31
CA CYS A 143 0.55 3.86 -6.90
C CYS A 143 0.61 2.34 -6.70
N ALA A 144 -0.06 1.55 -7.54
CA ALA A 144 -0.02 0.09 -7.47
C ALA A 144 1.40 -0.46 -7.66
N VAL A 145 2.09 0.03 -8.71
CA VAL A 145 3.48 -0.37 -9.01
C VAL A 145 4.42 0.06 -7.89
N LEU A 146 4.26 1.28 -7.37
CA LEU A 146 5.05 1.83 -6.27
C LEU A 146 4.89 1.00 -4.98
N GLN A 147 3.65 0.79 -4.53
CA GLN A 147 3.36 0.04 -3.30
C GLN A 147 3.87 -1.39 -3.41
N GLY A 148 3.56 -2.09 -4.51
CA GLY A 148 4.01 -3.46 -4.70
C GLY A 148 5.54 -3.59 -4.77
N SER A 149 6.22 -2.62 -5.41
CA SER A 149 7.70 -2.61 -5.48
C SER A 149 8.35 -2.32 -4.12
N LEU A 150 7.77 -1.41 -3.32
CA LEU A 150 8.25 -1.09 -1.98
C LEU A 150 8.03 -2.22 -0.99
N PHE A 151 6.88 -2.93 -1.04
CA PHE A 151 6.70 -4.16 -0.25
C PHE A 151 7.65 -5.28 -0.67
N GLY A 152 7.93 -5.41 -1.97
CA GLY A 152 8.96 -6.33 -2.47
C GLY A 152 10.36 -5.99 -1.94
N LEU A 153 10.70 -4.69 -1.86
CA LEU A 153 11.95 -4.22 -1.25
C LEU A 153 11.99 -4.51 0.26
N LEU A 154 10.90 -4.21 0.98
CA LEU A 154 10.77 -4.41 2.42
C LEU A 154 10.85 -5.89 2.83
N GLY A 155 10.47 -6.81 1.94
CA GLY A 155 10.62 -8.25 2.15
C GLY A 155 12.08 -8.70 2.39
N SER A 156 13.07 -7.90 1.95
CA SER A 156 14.49 -8.16 2.20
C SER A 156 14.99 -7.62 3.55
N PHE A 157 14.20 -6.80 4.24
CA PHE A 157 14.59 -6.16 5.49
C PHE A 157 13.92 -6.83 6.71
N PRO A 158 14.47 -6.64 7.93
CA PRO A 158 13.79 -7.05 9.14
C PRO A 158 12.36 -6.48 9.22
N GLN A 159 11.42 -7.29 9.72
CA GLN A 159 9.98 -6.98 9.76
C GLN A 159 9.64 -5.62 10.39
N ARG A 160 10.46 -5.13 11.33
CA ARG A 160 10.28 -3.81 11.95
C ARG A 160 10.21 -2.68 10.90
N TYR A 161 10.93 -2.79 9.79
CA TYR A 161 10.88 -1.79 8.72
C TYR A 161 9.54 -1.81 7.97
N SER A 162 8.92 -2.98 7.78
CA SER A 162 7.56 -3.08 7.24
C SER A 162 6.56 -2.37 8.15
N THR A 163 6.65 -2.58 9.48
CA THR A 163 5.75 -1.89 10.43
C THR A 163 5.93 -0.37 10.41
N LEU A 164 7.16 0.13 10.28
CA LEU A 164 7.43 1.57 10.17
C LEU A 164 6.90 2.16 8.87
N PHE A 165 7.08 1.45 7.75
CA PHE A 165 6.53 1.83 6.46
C PHE A 165 4.99 1.92 6.51
N LEU A 166 4.33 0.89 7.03
CA LEU A 166 2.88 0.84 7.20
C LEU A 166 2.39 1.94 8.16
N SER A 167 3.14 2.23 9.23
CA SER A 167 2.83 3.34 10.12
C SER A 167 2.89 4.69 9.38
N GLY A 168 3.85 4.89 8.49
CA GLY A 168 3.93 6.08 7.64
C GLY A 168 2.72 6.24 6.74
N GLN A 169 2.24 5.14 6.16
CA GLN A 169 1.00 5.12 5.36
C GLN A 169 -0.23 5.60 6.17
N GLY A 170 -0.39 5.14 7.41
CA GLY A 170 -1.48 5.63 8.29
C GLY A 170 -1.35 7.13 8.61
N MET A 171 -0.13 7.61 8.87
CA MET A 171 0.11 9.03 9.15
C MET A 171 -0.26 9.94 7.97
N ALA A 172 -0.08 9.47 6.72
CA ALA A 172 -0.47 10.24 5.54
C ALA A 172 -1.96 10.63 5.55
N GLY A 173 -2.83 9.73 6.03
CA GLY A 173 -4.25 10.00 6.17
C GLY A 173 -4.56 11.01 7.29
N THR A 174 -3.80 10.93 8.38
CA THR A 174 -3.90 11.90 9.49
C THR A 174 -3.51 13.30 9.02
N PHE A 175 -2.43 13.44 8.23
CA PHE A 175 -2.05 14.73 7.63
C PHE A 175 -3.13 15.30 6.71
N ALA A 176 -3.76 14.48 5.88
CA ALA A 176 -4.84 14.92 5.01
C ALA A 176 -6.07 15.38 5.81
N ALA A 177 -6.46 14.65 6.86
CA ALA A 177 -7.58 15.03 7.72
C ALA A 177 -7.30 16.32 8.53
N ILE A 178 -6.08 16.51 9.02
CA ILE A 178 -5.67 17.76 9.67
C ILE A 178 -5.70 18.91 8.66
N ALA A 179 -5.19 18.71 7.44
CA ALA A 179 -5.23 19.73 6.39
C ALA A 179 -6.67 20.12 6.03
N MET A 180 -7.59 19.15 5.98
CA MET A 180 -9.02 19.38 5.79
C MET A 180 -9.59 20.29 6.89
N LEU A 181 -9.32 19.98 8.15
CA LEU A 181 -9.80 20.77 9.29
C LEU A 181 -9.22 22.18 9.31
N LEU A 182 -7.92 22.33 9.01
CA LEU A 182 -7.26 23.64 8.95
C LEU A 182 -7.83 24.50 7.81
N SER A 183 -8.11 23.91 6.65
CA SER A 183 -8.76 24.62 5.54
C SER A 183 -10.17 25.08 5.92
N MET A 184 -10.97 24.22 6.56
CA MET A 184 -12.30 24.59 7.04
C MET A 184 -12.26 25.67 8.11
N ALA A 185 -11.32 25.59 9.07
CA ALA A 185 -11.19 26.55 10.16
C ALA A 185 -10.62 27.91 9.72
N SER A 186 -9.78 27.93 8.68
CA SER A 186 -9.15 29.17 8.18
C SER A 186 -10.06 30.01 7.30
N GLY A 187 -11.19 29.46 6.83
CA GLY A 187 -12.12 30.16 5.93
C GLY A 187 -11.48 30.58 4.61
N LEU A 188 -10.39 29.91 4.20
CA LEU A 188 -9.70 30.17 2.94
C LEU A 188 -10.64 29.95 1.76
N ASP A 189 -10.39 30.69 0.68
CA ASP A 189 -11.14 30.48 -0.55
C ASP A 189 -10.96 29.02 -1.05
N PRO A 190 -12.01 28.41 -1.64
CA PRO A 190 -11.95 27.01 -2.07
C PRO A 190 -10.82 26.72 -3.07
N LEU A 191 -10.43 27.72 -3.86
CA LEU A 191 -9.36 27.61 -4.85
C LEU A 191 -7.98 27.52 -4.17
N SER A 192 -7.68 28.42 -3.22
CA SER A 192 -6.44 28.38 -2.44
C SER A 192 -6.33 27.11 -1.60
N SER A 193 -7.45 26.66 -1.00
CA SER A 193 -7.49 25.38 -0.28
C SER A 193 -7.16 24.20 -1.20
N ALA A 194 -7.76 24.14 -2.39
CA ALA A 194 -7.44 23.11 -3.38
C ALA A 194 -5.98 23.13 -3.81
N LEU A 195 -5.38 24.31 -4.00
CA LEU A 195 -3.96 24.42 -4.35
C LEU A 195 -3.05 23.89 -3.24
N ILE A 196 -3.35 24.20 -1.97
CA ILE A 196 -2.62 23.63 -0.83
C ILE A 196 -2.72 22.10 -0.86
N TYR A 197 -3.90 21.55 -1.18
CA TYR A 197 -4.08 20.11 -1.25
C TYR A 197 -3.31 19.42 -2.38
N PHE A 198 -3.05 20.08 -3.51
CA PHE A 198 -2.27 19.47 -4.60
C PHE A 198 -0.77 19.78 -4.53
N VAL A 199 -0.37 20.91 -3.93
CA VAL A 199 1.05 21.25 -3.75
C VAL A 199 1.69 20.45 -2.61
N THR A 200 0.97 20.20 -1.52
CA THR A 200 1.49 19.46 -0.35
C THR A 200 1.97 18.04 -0.72
N PRO A 201 1.20 17.23 -1.48
CA PRO A 201 1.67 15.97 -2.03
C PRO A 201 2.90 16.05 -2.94
N CYS A 202 3.06 17.12 -3.72
CA CYS A 202 4.25 17.30 -4.56
C CYS A 202 5.51 17.40 -3.68
N VAL A 203 5.44 18.18 -2.59
CA VAL A 203 6.54 18.29 -1.62
C VAL A 203 6.81 16.94 -0.93
N GLY A 204 5.76 16.25 -0.47
CA GLY A 204 5.89 14.93 0.14
C GLY A 204 6.48 13.87 -0.81
N THR A 205 6.11 13.92 -2.09
CA THR A 205 6.63 13.01 -3.12
C THR A 205 8.09 13.31 -3.44
N LEU A 206 8.48 14.59 -3.55
CA LEU A 206 9.88 15.00 -3.71
C LEU A 206 10.75 14.55 -2.52
N LEU A 207 10.24 14.71 -1.29
CA LEU A 207 10.90 14.20 -0.09
C LEU A 207 11.06 12.68 -0.15
N SER A 208 10.05 11.96 -0.65
CA SER A 208 10.09 10.50 -0.80
C SER A 208 11.11 10.05 -1.86
N ILE A 209 11.24 10.79 -2.96
CA ILE A 209 12.28 10.58 -3.97
C ILE A 209 13.66 10.76 -3.34
N ALA A 210 13.89 11.87 -2.61
CA ALA A 210 15.15 12.11 -1.92
C ALA A 210 15.47 10.99 -0.91
N CYS A 211 14.49 10.57 -0.12
CA CYS A 211 14.62 9.46 0.83
C CYS A 211 15.00 8.14 0.13
N TYR A 212 14.38 7.83 -1.01
CA TYR A 212 14.72 6.63 -1.79
C TYR A 212 16.15 6.69 -2.36
N LEU A 213 16.58 7.85 -2.88
CA LEU A 213 17.93 8.04 -3.40
C LEU A 213 19.01 7.97 -2.32
N LEU A 214 18.66 8.28 -1.06
CA LEU A 214 19.57 8.15 0.08
C LEU A 214 19.76 6.71 0.57
N LEU A 215 18.83 5.78 0.26
CA LEU A 215 18.90 4.38 0.72
C LEU A 215 20.20 3.67 0.30
N PRO A 216 20.64 3.70 -0.98
CA PRO A 216 21.86 3.01 -1.41
C PRO A 216 23.15 3.59 -0.82
N HIS A 217 23.11 4.79 -0.25
CA HIS A 217 24.28 5.39 0.41
C HIS A 217 24.48 4.87 1.84
N GLN A 218 23.47 4.21 2.42
CA GLN A 218 23.57 3.65 3.77
C GLN A 218 24.23 2.27 3.75
N THR A 219 25.32 2.11 4.51
CA THR A 219 26.06 0.83 4.63
C THR A 219 25.16 -0.31 5.10
N PHE A 220 24.20 -0.02 5.99
CA PHE A 220 23.23 -0.98 6.49
C PHE A 220 22.31 -1.50 5.39
N THR A 221 21.79 -0.60 4.55
CA THR A 221 20.92 -0.96 3.43
C THR A 221 21.69 -1.75 2.38
N ARG A 222 22.94 -1.36 2.07
CA ARG A 222 23.80 -2.13 1.17
C ARG A 222 24.00 -3.56 1.65
N TYR A 223 24.19 -3.79 2.94
CA TYR A 223 24.32 -5.16 3.45
C TYR A 223 23.12 -6.06 3.10
N TYR A 224 21.88 -5.56 3.26
CA TYR A 224 20.67 -6.32 2.91
C TYR A 224 20.39 -6.38 1.41
N LEU A 225 20.79 -5.35 0.65
CA LEU A 225 20.64 -5.28 -0.80
C LEU A 225 21.70 -6.06 -1.57
N ASP A 226 22.93 -6.14 -1.08
CA ASP A 226 24.03 -6.87 -1.72
C ASP A 226 23.88 -8.37 -1.49
N LYS A 227 23.26 -8.76 -0.36
CA LYS A 227 22.76 -10.13 -0.15
C LYS A 227 21.70 -10.54 -1.18
N ARG A 228 21.20 -9.61 -2.00
CA ARG A 228 20.14 -9.79 -3.00
C ARG A 228 20.65 -10.01 -4.45
N SER A 229 21.95 -9.93 -4.78
CA SER A 229 22.41 -9.92 -6.20
C SER A 229 23.67 -10.77 -6.49
N PRO A 230 23.88 -11.38 -7.67
CA PRO A 230 23.00 -11.67 -8.82
C PRO A 230 22.81 -13.19 -9.08
N GLY A 231 23.10 -14.06 -8.10
CA GLY A 231 22.87 -15.52 -8.19
C GLY A 231 21.57 -15.99 -7.52
N ASP A 232 20.95 -15.13 -6.71
CA ASP A 232 19.94 -15.54 -5.73
C ASP A 232 18.49 -15.47 -6.23
N SER A 233 18.23 -14.84 -7.39
CA SER A 233 16.97 -15.05 -8.12
C SER A 233 16.77 -16.52 -8.52
N ARG A 234 17.85 -17.31 -8.51
CA ARG A 234 17.85 -18.76 -8.77
C ARG A 234 17.84 -19.60 -7.49
N CYS A 235 18.38 -19.10 -6.37
CA CYS A 235 18.67 -19.87 -5.15
C CYS A 235 17.72 -19.57 -3.95
N GLU A 236 16.96 -18.46 -3.96
CA GLU A 236 15.83 -18.27 -3.02
C GLU A 236 14.75 -19.36 -3.20
N LEU A 237 14.71 -19.97 -4.39
CA LEU A 237 13.91 -21.13 -4.73
C LEU A 237 14.48 -22.43 -4.12
N GLU A 238 15.79 -22.63 -4.19
CA GLU A 238 16.46 -23.86 -3.74
C GLU A 238 16.37 -24.02 -2.21
N THR A 239 16.56 -22.93 -1.46
CA THR A 239 16.51 -22.97 0.01
C THR A 239 15.10 -23.19 0.54
N LYS A 240 14.07 -22.64 -0.13
CA LYS A 240 12.66 -22.89 0.21
C LYS A 240 12.17 -24.27 -0.26
N THR A 241 12.88 -24.93 -1.18
CA THR A 241 12.56 -26.31 -1.63
C THR A 241 13.08 -27.36 -0.65
N GLY A 242 14.23 -27.12 0.00
CA GLY A 242 14.73 -27.99 1.09
C GLY A 242 13.82 -28.04 2.32
N LEU A 243 13.08 -26.95 2.60
CA LEU A 243 12.10 -26.85 3.69
C LEU A 243 10.70 -27.40 3.34
N LEU A 244 10.49 -27.87 2.11
CA LEU A 244 9.19 -28.35 1.61
C LEU A 244 9.11 -29.86 1.41
N LEU A 245 10.16 -30.61 1.73
CA LEU A 245 10.08 -32.07 1.74
C LEU A 245 9.42 -32.53 3.05
N PRO A 246 8.48 -33.51 2.99
CA PRO A 246 7.97 -34.15 4.18
C PRO A 246 9.13 -34.79 4.94
N GLU A 247 9.12 -34.65 6.26
CA GLU A 247 10.13 -35.14 7.19
C GLU A 247 10.07 -36.68 7.35
N ASN A 248 10.16 -37.43 6.24
CA ASN A 248 10.23 -38.90 6.23
C ASN A 248 11.16 -39.39 5.11
N GLY A 249 12.38 -39.82 5.48
CA GLY A 249 13.16 -40.78 4.69
C GLY A 249 14.63 -40.44 4.42
N PHE A 250 15.51 -41.05 5.21
CA PHE A 250 16.93 -41.37 4.95
C PHE A 250 17.94 -40.25 4.64
N ALA A 251 18.69 -39.87 5.68
CA ALA A 251 19.97 -39.21 5.56
C ALA A 251 21.03 -40.17 4.98
N LEU A 252 21.62 -39.82 3.83
CA LEU A 252 22.93 -40.34 3.42
C LEU A 252 23.96 -39.22 3.65
N VAL A 253 24.54 -39.24 4.85
CA VAL A 253 25.76 -38.50 5.17
C VAL A 253 26.91 -39.29 4.54
N ALA A 254 27.51 -38.73 3.48
CA ALA A 254 28.81 -39.18 3.01
C ALA A 254 29.86 -38.65 3.98
N ASP A 255 30.25 -39.51 4.92
CA ASP A 255 31.37 -39.29 5.84
C ASP A 255 32.68 -39.54 5.07
N SER A 256 33.47 -38.47 4.93
CA SER A 256 34.85 -38.54 4.47
C SER A 256 35.73 -38.49 5.72
N SER A 257 36.73 -39.39 5.78
CA SER A 257 37.85 -39.45 6.73
C SER A 257 37.74 -40.35 7.98
N LYS A 258 37.93 -41.65 7.75
CA LYS A 258 38.80 -42.53 8.57
C LYS A 258 39.56 -43.38 7.53
N GLY A 259 40.89 -43.43 7.45
CA GLY A 259 41.90 -43.47 8.49
C GLY A 259 42.68 -44.78 8.29
N GLU A 260 43.70 -44.72 7.41
CA GLU A 260 44.83 -45.68 7.25
C GLU A 260 44.53 -47.16 6.89
N PRO A 261 45.46 -47.91 6.22
CA PRO A 261 46.90 -47.95 6.50
C PRO A 261 47.85 -47.85 5.30
N LEU A 262 48.95 -47.12 5.52
CA LEU A 262 50.22 -47.30 4.82
C LEU A 262 50.82 -48.67 5.20
N ASN A 263 51.00 -49.54 4.21
CA ASN A 263 51.89 -50.70 4.31
C ASN A 263 53.03 -50.52 3.30
N VAL A 264 54.18 -50.08 3.80
CA VAL A 264 55.45 -49.99 3.07
C VAL A 264 56.18 -51.31 3.24
N LYS A 265 56.39 -52.05 2.14
CA LYS A 265 57.43 -53.09 2.05
C LYS A 265 58.09 -53.10 0.66
N ASN A 266 59.38 -52.76 0.68
CA ASN A 266 60.51 -53.09 -0.20
C ASN A 266 60.28 -53.68 -1.60
N GLY A 267 61.02 -53.11 -2.57
CA GLY A 267 61.94 -53.90 -3.40
C GLY A 267 61.93 -53.64 -4.91
N ASN A 268 63.08 -53.14 -5.40
CA ASN A 268 63.74 -53.43 -6.69
C ASN A 268 63.40 -52.60 -7.95
N ALA A 269 64.28 -51.61 -8.21
CA ALA A 269 65.14 -51.36 -9.39
C ALA A 269 64.65 -51.51 -10.86
N VAL A 270 65.33 -50.73 -11.72
CA VAL A 270 65.43 -50.74 -13.22
C VAL A 270 64.54 -49.67 -13.89
N VAL A 271 64.99 -48.47 -14.34
CA VAL A 271 65.98 -47.97 -15.36
C VAL A 271 65.27 -47.38 -16.61
N MET A 272 65.77 -46.19 -17.04
CA MET A 272 65.67 -45.47 -18.34
C MET A 272 64.34 -44.80 -18.75
N GLU A 273 64.31 -43.45 -18.84
CA GLU A 273 64.49 -42.60 -20.06
C GLU A 273 63.44 -42.89 -21.16
N LYS A 274 62.68 -41.94 -21.73
CA LYS A 274 63.16 -40.74 -22.45
C LYS A 274 61.98 -39.90 -23.01
N ASP A 275 62.26 -38.61 -23.25
CA ASP A 275 61.73 -37.69 -24.29
C ASP A 275 60.24 -37.27 -24.33
N GLY A 276 60.01 -35.97 -24.59
CA GLY A 276 58.82 -35.53 -25.32
C GLY A 276 58.27 -34.14 -25.04
N SER A 277 58.87 -33.13 -25.66
CA SER A 277 58.35 -31.75 -25.80
C SER A 277 57.04 -31.68 -26.63
N ALA A 278 56.31 -30.57 -26.44
CA ALA A 278 55.36 -29.91 -27.35
C ALA A 278 53.86 -30.28 -27.32
N CYS A 279 53.03 -29.27 -27.03
CA CYS A 279 51.59 -29.12 -27.34
C CYS A 279 51.30 -29.15 -28.87
N PRO A 280 50.04 -29.06 -29.38
CA PRO A 280 48.67 -29.42 -28.94
C PRO A 280 47.97 -30.35 -29.99
N PRO A 281 46.63 -30.63 -30.02
CA PRO A 281 45.58 -29.64 -30.38
C PRO A 281 44.27 -29.75 -29.57
N GLU A 282 43.52 -28.64 -29.57
CA GLU A 282 42.10 -28.58 -29.24
C GLU A 282 41.29 -29.59 -30.08
N ILE A 283 40.42 -30.36 -29.43
CA ILE A 283 39.23 -30.95 -30.07
C ILE A 283 38.05 -30.80 -29.10
N MET A 284 37.08 -30.01 -29.55
CA MET A 284 35.72 -29.91 -28.99
C MET A 284 35.14 -31.30 -28.77
N ASN A 285 34.55 -31.53 -27.59
CA ASN A 285 33.47 -32.50 -27.51
C ASN A 285 32.36 -31.96 -26.62
N GLY A 286 31.26 -31.60 -27.27
CA GLY A 286 30.00 -31.25 -26.64
C GLY A 286 29.37 -32.49 -26.03
N GLY A 287 29.25 -32.49 -24.71
CA GLY A 287 28.41 -33.41 -23.96
C GLY A 287 27.28 -32.62 -23.32
N SER A 288 26.07 -32.79 -23.86
CA SER A 288 24.82 -32.20 -23.39
C SER A 288 24.52 -32.57 -21.95
N GLY A 289 24.95 -31.73 -21.01
CA GLY A 289 24.39 -31.70 -19.67
C GLY A 289 22.99 -31.09 -19.76
N VAL A 290 21.96 -31.95 -19.71
CA VAL A 290 20.59 -31.54 -19.44
C VAL A 290 20.59 -30.90 -18.06
N GLY A 291 20.77 -29.57 -18.03
CA GLY A 291 20.53 -28.78 -16.84
C GLY A 291 19.06 -28.97 -16.47
N MET A 292 18.81 -29.68 -15.38
CA MET A 292 17.50 -29.64 -14.72
C MET A 292 17.27 -28.18 -14.31
N VAL A 293 16.58 -27.45 -15.18
CA VAL A 293 15.99 -26.16 -14.85
C VAL A 293 14.97 -26.44 -13.76
N ALA A 294 15.32 -26.13 -12.51
CA ALA A 294 14.38 -26.16 -11.41
C ALA A 294 13.13 -25.36 -11.83
N PRO A 295 11.91 -25.93 -11.70
CA PRO A 295 10.71 -25.25 -12.13
C PRO A 295 10.55 -23.97 -11.32
N ASN A 296 10.45 -22.83 -12.03
CA ASN A 296 10.14 -21.53 -11.42
C ASN A 296 9.07 -21.68 -10.33
N PRO A 297 9.21 -21.05 -9.15
CA PRO A 297 8.16 -21.12 -8.13
C PRO A 297 6.88 -20.61 -8.78
N SER A 298 5.89 -21.49 -8.89
CA SER A 298 4.61 -21.09 -9.45
C SER A 298 4.00 -20.06 -8.51
N LEU A 299 3.53 -18.93 -9.06
CA LEU A 299 2.79 -17.88 -8.32
C LEU A 299 1.69 -18.51 -7.46
N PHE A 300 1.06 -19.56 -7.99
CA PHE A 300 0.05 -20.35 -7.32
C PHE A 300 0.55 -21.03 -6.03
N SER A 301 1.79 -21.53 -5.99
CA SER A 301 2.37 -22.12 -4.78
C SER A 301 2.59 -21.07 -3.69
N VAL A 302 3.01 -19.86 -4.07
CA VAL A 302 3.15 -18.74 -3.12
C VAL A 302 1.77 -18.33 -2.59
N LEU A 303 0.79 -18.16 -3.49
CA LEU A 303 -0.58 -17.82 -3.13
C LEU A 303 -1.18 -18.85 -2.17
N LYS A 304 -0.97 -20.16 -2.41
CA LYS A 304 -1.44 -21.23 -1.53
C LYS A 304 -0.87 -21.13 -0.11
N LYS A 305 0.38 -20.66 0.04
CA LYS A 305 1.01 -20.46 1.36
C LYS A 305 0.43 -19.26 2.11
N ILE A 306 0.20 -18.15 1.41
CA ILE A 306 -0.28 -16.89 2.04
C ILE A 306 -1.80 -16.72 2.00
N TRP A 307 -2.55 -17.69 1.48
CA TRP A 307 -3.98 -17.54 1.19
C TRP A 307 -4.78 -17.06 2.39
N LEU A 308 -4.46 -17.54 3.59
CA LEU A 308 -5.15 -17.13 4.82
C LEU A 308 -4.96 -15.65 5.14
N LEU A 309 -3.75 -15.12 4.92
CA LEU A 309 -3.41 -13.71 5.10
C LEU A 309 -4.06 -12.85 4.00
N ALA A 310 -4.04 -13.34 2.76
CA ALA A 310 -4.69 -12.70 1.62
C ALA A 310 -6.22 -12.62 1.81
N LEU A 311 -6.85 -13.68 2.31
CA LEU A 311 -8.26 -13.68 2.66
C LEU A 311 -8.56 -12.67 3.78
N SER A 312 -7.73 -12.67 4.82
CA SER A 312 -7.89 -11.75 5.96
C SER A 312 -7.85 -10.29 5.51
N ILE A 313 -6.87 -9.89 4.70
CA ILE A 313 -6.74 -8.50 4.26
C ILE A 313 -7.86 -8.09 3.29
N VAL A 314 -8.32 -9.00 2.42
CA VAL A 314 -9.46 -8.74 1.52
C VAL A 314 -10.74 -8.53 2.33
N MET A 315 -11.01 -9.38 3.33
CA MET A 315 -12.15 -9.19 4.22
C MET A 315 -12.06 -7.88 4.99
N ASP A 316 -10.89 -7.55 5.51
CA ASP A 316 -10.64 -6.33 6.28
C ASP A 316 -10.97 -5.07 5.48
N PHE A 317 -10.40 -4.94 4.27
CA PHE A 317 -10.70 -3.81 3.38
C PHE A 317 -12.13 -3.83 2.86
N SER A 318 -12.72 -5.00 2.62
CA SER A 318 -14.11 -5.10 2.14
C SER A 318 -15.09 -4.56 3.20
N ILE A 319 -14.91 -4.96 4.46
CA ILE A 319 -15.71 -4.44 5.59
C ILE A 319 -15.46 -2.94 5.74
N THR A 320 -14.19 -2.51 5.73
CA THR A 320 -13.84 -1.11 5.92
C THR A 320 -14.43 -0.20 4.85
N LEU A 321 -14.24 -0.54 3.56
CA LEU A 321 -14.71 0.27 2.43
C LEU A 321 -16.24 0.23 2.24
N SER A 322 -16.91 -0.82 2.73
CA SER A 322 -18.38 -0.86 2.73
C SER A 322 -19.02 0.16 3.67
N VAL A 323 -18.30 0.54 4.73
CA VAL A 323 -18.79 1.45 5.78
C VAL A 323 -18.19 2.85 5.64
N PHE A 324 -16.87 2.93 5.47
CA PHE A 324 -16.12 4.19 5.41
C PHE A 324 -15.62 4.52 3.99
N PRO A 325 -15.85 5.74 3.47
CA PRO A 325 -16.58 6.83 4.11
C PRO A 325 -18.11 6.77 3.91
N ALA A 326 -18.60 6.01 2.92
CA ALA A 326 -19.94 6.17 2.33
C ALA A 326 -21.13 6.10 3.32
N ILE A 327 -21.12 5.17 4.29
CA ILE A 327 -22.17 5.09 5.32
C ILE A 327 -21.87 6.08 6.43
N THR A 328 -20.62 6.14 6.87
CA THR A 328 -20.20 6.95 8.02
C THR A 328 -20.38 8.45 7.84
N THR A 329 -20.28 8.98 6.60
CA THR A 329 -20.51 10.40 6.32
C THR A 329 -21.98 10.80 6.30
N ARG A 330 -22.90 9.83 6.30
CA ARG A 330 -24.36 10.06 6.41
C ARG A 330 -24.85 10.14 7.86
N ILE A 331 -23.99 9.79 8.82
CA ILE A 331 -24.30 9.89 10.25
C ILE A 331 -24.14 11.34 10.67
N VAL A 332 -25.15 11.88 11.36
CA VAL A 332 -25.18 13.27 11.79
C VAL A 332 -25.15 13.41 13.31
N SER A 333 -24.54 14.49 13.76
CA SER A 333 -24.50 14.83 15.18
C SER A 333 -25.90 15.07 15.74
N SER A 334 -26.10 14.64 16.98
CA SER A 334 -27.27 14.94 17.81
C SER A 334 -27.23 16.33 18.45
N SER A 335 -26.11 17.05 18.35
CA SER A 335 -25.96 18.40 18.89
C SER A 335 -26.82 19.42 18.13
N ARG A 336 -27.28 20.44 18.85
CA ARG A 336 -28.02 21.59 18.30
C ARG A 336 -27.10 22.70 17.79
N ASP A 337 -25.80 22.64 18.06
CA ASP A 337 -24.83 23.64 17.61
C ASP A 337 -24.55 23.48 16.10
N PRO A 338 -24.92 24.47 15.25
CA PRO A 338 -24.68 24.41 13.82
C PRO A 338 -23.19 24.37 13.46
N THR A 339 -22.32 24.95 14.30
CA THR A 339 -20.88 24.90 14.07
C THR A 339 -20.38 23.48 14.27
N TRP A 340 -20.76 22.82 15.36
CA TRP A 340 -20.39 21.41 15.58
C TRP A 340 -20.91 20.47 14.49
N GLN A 341 -22.12 20.69 13.97
CA GLN A 341 -22.65 19.86 12.87
C GLN A 341 -21.76 19.87 11.62
N ASN A 342 -21.15 21.02 11.29
CA ASN A 342 -20.24 21.15 10.16
C ASN A 342 -18.88 20.46 10.40
N PHE A 343 -18.39 20.48 11.65
CA PHE A 343 -17.11 19.85 12.02
C PHE A 343 -17.24 18.38 12.42
N PHE A 344 -18.44 17.89 12.71
CA PHE A 344 -18.66 16.53 13.20
C PHE A 344 -18.10 15.47 12.24
N THR A 345 -18.42 15.53 10.95
CA THR A 345 -17.93 14.55 9.98
C THR A 345 -16.41 14.66 9.78
N PRO A 346 -15.82 15.83 9.53
CA PRO A 346 -14.36 15.99 9.49
C PRO A 346 -13.62 15.49 10.73
N VAL A 347 -14.14 15.74 11.93
CA VAL A 347 -13.49 15.38 13.21
C VAL A 347 -13.75 13.92 13.59
N CYS A 348 -15.01 13.54 13.76
CA CYS A 348 -15.40 12.24 14.29
C CYS A 348 -15.36 11.12 13.24
N CYS A 349 -15.48 11.45 11.95
CA CYS A 349 -15.34 10.47 10.88
C CYS A 349 -13.91 10.46 10.33
N PHE A 350 -13.46 11.53 9.68
CA PHE A 350 -12.18 11.51 8.95
C PHE A 350 -10.96 11.55 9.88
N LEU A 351 -10.86 12.54 10.78
CA LEU A 351 -9.69 12.67 11.65
C LEU A 351 -9.56 11.48 12.60
N LEU A 352 -10.65 11.14 13.29
CA LEU A 352 -10.66 10.02 14.23
C LEU A 352 -10.32 8.70 13.55
N PHE A 353 -10.89 8.42 12.37
CA PHE A 353 -10.56 7.22 11.61
C PHE A 353 -9.07 7.15 11.30
N ASN A 354 -8.49 8.23 10.79
CA ASN A 354 -7.10 8.24 10.37
C ASN A 354 -6.11 8.16 11.54
N ILE A 355 -6.38 8.83 12.67
CA ILE A 355 -5.55 8.72 13.87
C ILE A 355 -5.59 7.29 14.41
N MET A 356 -6.77 6.70 14.52
CA MET A 356 -6.93 5.36 15.08
C MET A 356 -6.39 4.28 14.14
N ASP A 357 -6.55 4.42 12.83
CA ASP A 357 -5.91 3.55 11.84
C ASP A 357 -4.38 3.65 11.93
N TRP A 358 -3.83 4.86 12.06
CA TRP A 358 -2.40 5.04 12.27
C TRP A 358 -1.91 4.35 13.55
N LEU A 359 -2.58 4.57 14.69
CA LEU A 359 -2.24 3.91 15.95
C LEU A 359 -2.34 2.38 15.84
N GLY A 360 -3.34 1.87 15.14
CA GLY A 360 -3.51 0.44 14.86
C GLY A 360 -2.31 -0.10 14.10
N ARG A 361 -1.89 0.59 13.02
CA ARG A 361 -0.72 0.20 12.23
C ARG A 361 0.59 0.27 13.01
N SER A 362 0.75 1.25 13.89
CA SER A 362 1.94 1.40 14.74
C SER A 362 1.99 0.36 15.86
N SER A 363 0.84 -0.08 16.37
CA SER A 363 0.78 -1.03 17.49
C SER A 363 1.38 -2.40 17.13
N THR A 364 1.41 -2.78 15.84
CA THR A 364 2.03 -4.02 15.38
C THR A 364 3.55 -4.04 15.51
N SER A 365 4.20 -2.90 15.75
CA SER A 365 5.61 -2.86 16.11
C SER A 365 5.88 -3.42 17.51
N TYR A 366 4.89 -3.40 18.40
CA TYR A 366 4.99 -3.87 19.79
C TYR A 366 4.30 -5.20 20.01
N PHE A 367 3.13 -5.39 19.38
CA PHE A 367 2.30 -6.58 19.54
C PHE A 367 2.12 -7.29 18.20
N LEU A 368 2.79 -8.42 18.03
CA LEU A 368 2.57 -9.31 16.90
C LEU A 368 1.72 -10.51 17.29
N TRP A 369 0.73 -10.81 16.46
CA TRP A 369 -0.11 -11.98 16.65
C TRP A 369 0.73 -13.27 16.57
N PRO A 370 0.59 -14.20 17.53
CA PRO A 370 1.37 -15.43 17.54
C PRO A 370 1.07 -16.29 16.31
N GLN A 371 2.13 -16.75 15.61
CA GLN A 371 1.95 -17.59 14.41
C GLN A 371 1.20 -18.91 14.68
N LYS A 372 1.27 -19.43 15.92
CA LYS A 372 0.53 -20.63 16.35
C LYS A 372 -0.99 -20.47 16.21
N HIS A 373 -1.49 -19.24 16.28
CA HIS A 373 -2.92 -18.90 16.19
C HIS A 373 -3.28 -18.22 14.87
N LEU A 374 -2.47 -18.38 13.81
CA LEU A 374 -2.72 -17.73 12.52
C LEU A 374 -4.09 -18.14 11.92
N ARG A 375 -4.54 -19.38 12.18
CA ARG A 375 -5.86 -19.89 11.76
C ARG A 375 -7.04 -19.11 12.34
N LEU A 376 -6.86 -18.43 13.48
CA LEU A 376 -7.91 -17.60 14.09
C LEU A 376 -7.99 -16.20 13.48
N LEU A 377 -6.98 -15.78 12.70
CA LEU A 377 -6.91 -14.42 12.17
C LEU A 377 -8.11 -14.07 11.26
N PRO A 378 -8.53 -14.90 10.29
CA PRO A 378 -9.71 -14.60 9.48
C PRO A 378 -10.99 -14.50 10.31
N ALA A 379 -11.12 -15.32 11.36
CA ALA A 379 -12.28 -15.26 12.26
C ALA A 379 -12.28 -13.95 13.07
N ALA A 380 -11.12 -13.52 13.56
CA ALA A 380 -10.97 -12.25 14.28
C ALA A 380 -11.27 -11.04 13.37
N VAL A 381 -10.80 -11.06 12.12
CA VAL A 381 -11.14 -10.04 11.12
C VAL A 381 -12.64 -10.10 10.77
N GLY A 382 -13.18 -11.31 10.61
CA GLY A 382 -14.60 -11.52 10.29
C GLY A 382 -15.55 -10.98 11.37
N LEU A 383 -15.13 -10.91 12.63
CA LEU A 383 -15.89 -10.27 13.70
C LEU A 383 -16.18 -8.79 13.41
N ARG A 384 -15.36 -8.12 12.59
CA ARG A 384 -15.60 -6.72 12.19
C ARG A 384 -16.88 -6.55 11.36
N VAL A 385 -17.43 -7.62 10.76
CA VAL A 385 -18.72 -7.59 10.04
C VAL A 385 -19.85 -7.10 10.95
N PHE A 386 -19.81 -7.41 12.25
CA PHE A 386 -20.81 -6.95 13.21
C PHE A 386 -20.78 -5.43 13.42
N LEU A 387 -19.71 -4.73 13.04
CA LEU A 387 -19.65 -3.26 13.10
C LEU A 387 -20.56 -2.62 12.03
N ILE A 388 -20.82 -3.29 10.91
CA ILE A 388 -21.66 -2.78 9.82
C ILE A 388 -23.09 -2.45 10.32
N PRO A 389 -23.85 -3.39 10.89
CA PRO A 389 -25.19 -3.07 11.41
C PRO A 389 -25.12 -2.07 12.56
N LEU A 390 -24.06 -2.08 13.40
CA LEU A 390 -23.92 -1.10 14.48
C LEU A 390 -23.80 0.34 13.96
N PHE A 391 -23.07 0.57 12.86
CA PHE A 391 -23.05 1.88 12.20
C PHE A 391 -24.38 2.24 11.52
N LEU A 392 -25.09 1.26 10.98
CA LEU A 392 -26.43 1.48 10.39
C LEU A 392 -27.49 1.86 11.44
N LEU A 393 -27.32 1.44 12.70
CA LEU A 393 -28.18 1.77 13.84
C LEU A 393 -27.84 3.13 14.49
N CYS A 394 -26.82 3.83 14.01
CA CYS A 394 -26.50 5.20 14.42
C CYS A 394 -27.47 6.22 13.81
N ASN A 395 -27.32 7.48 14.23
CA ASN A 395 -28.16 8.59 13.80
C ASN A 395 -27.94 8.97 12.31
N ILE A 396 -28.51 8.22 11.37
CA ILE A 396 -28.44 8.46 9.92
C ILE A 396 -29.58 9.38 9.47
N GLN A 397 -29.26 10.42 8.69
CA GLN A 397 -30.24 11.40 8.22
C GLN A 397 -31.09 10.84 7.04
N ARG A 398 -32.14 10.09 7.39
CA ARG A 398 -33.32 9.65 6.59
C ARG A 398 -33.08 8.99 5.21
N GLN A 399 -33.26 7.66 5.18
CA GLN A 399 -33.94 6.88 4.12
C GLN A 399 -34.21 5.47 4.70
N ALA A 400 -35.48 5.07 4.87
CA ALA A 400 -35.99 3.75 5.31
C ALA A 400 -36.12 3.47 6.83
N GLU A 401 -37.08 2.59 7.15
CA GLU A 401 -37.73 2.19 8.42
C GLU A 401 -36.81 1.57 9.50
N TRP A 402 -35.50 1.85 9.48
CA TRP A 402 -34.57 1.25 10.42
C TRP A 402 -34.59 2.00 11.76
N PRO A 403 -34.70 1.28 12.90
CA PRO A 403 -34.70 1.90 14.21
C PRO A 403 -33.33 2.52 14.51
N VAL A 404 -33.29 3.80 14.86
CA VAL A 404 -32.10 4.43 15.41
C VAL A 404 -31.96 3.99 16.86
N LEU A 405 -30.96 3.17 17.17
CA LEU A 405 -30.70 2.71 18.54
C LEU A 405 -29.71 3.64 19.25
N PHE A 406 -28.73 4.17 18.50
CA PHE A 406 -27.65 4.99 19.03
C PHE A 406 -27.81 6.45 18.63
N HIS A 407 -28.52 7.22 19.45
CA HIS A 407 -28.75 8.65 19.21
C HIS A 407 -27.57 9.54 19.59
N HIS A 408 -26.82 9.20 20.63
CA HIS A 408 -25.75 10.05 21.16
C HIS A 408 -24.43 9.88 20.39
N ASP A 409 -23.77 10.99 20.05
CA ASP A 409 -22.53 11.05 19.27
C ASP A 409 -21.42 10.14 19.82
N ALA A 410 -21.36 9.96 21.14
CA ALA A 410 -20.37 9.10 21.80
C ALA A 410 -20.39 7.64 21.29
N TRP A 411 -21.55 7.11 20.91
CA TRP A 411 -21.64 5.77 20.35
C TRP A 411 -20.95 5.68 18.99
N PHE A 412 -21.19 6.65 18.11
CA PHE A 412 -20.50 6.74 16.83
C PHE A 412 -18.98 6.87 17.02
N VAL A 413 -18.54 7.73 17.94
CA VAL A 413 -17.11 7.91 18.26
C VAL A 413 -16.49 6.60 18.77
N ALA A 414 -17.13 5.90 19.70
CA ALA A 414 -16.63 4.63 20.24
C ALA A 414 -16.54 3.55 19.16
N LEU A 415 -17.58 3.43 18.31
CA LEU A 415 -17.58 2.50 17.18
C LEU A 415 -16.47 2.84 16.18
N MET A 416 -16.28 4.12 15.85
CA MET A 416 -15.22 4.57 14.96
C MET A 416 -13.82 4.26 15.51
N VAL A 417 -13.59 4.46 16.81
CA VAL A 417 -12.32 4.09 17.45
C VAL A 417 -12.02 2.60 17.27
N VAL A 418 -12.97 1.72 17.63
CA VAL A 418 -12.78 0.27 17.52
C VAL A 418 -12.60 -0.15 16.06
N PHE A 419 -13.43 0.39 15.18
CA PHE A 419 -13.42 0.08 13.75
C PHE A 419 -12.11 0.46 13.08
N SER A 420 -11.59 1.66 13.32
CA SER A 420 -10.38 2.16 12.69
C SER A 420 -9.11 1.58 13.30
N LEU A 421 -9.08 1.42 14.63
CA LEU A 421 -7.93 0.79 15.30
C LEU A 421 -7.76 -0.66 14.85
N SER A 422 -8.86 -1.42 14.77
CA SER A 422 -8.82 -2.80 14.27
C SER A 422 -8.40 -2.89 12.81
N ASN A 423 -8.84 -1.95 11.95
CA ASN A 423 -8.38 -1.85 10.56
C ASN A 423 -6.87 -1.71 10.47
N GLY A 424 -6.32 -0.68 11.12
CA GLY A 424 -4.89 -0.42 11.05
C GLY A 424 -4.07 -1.60 11.57
N PHE A 425 -4.52 -2.22 12.66
CA PHE A 425 -3.87 -3.39 13.24
C PHE A 425 -3.86 -4.58 12.28
N PHE A 426 -5.01 -4.99 11.74
CA PHE A 426 -5.10 -6.17 10.88
C PHE A 426 -4.43 -5.98 9.52
N VAL A 427 -4.54 -4.80 8.91
CA VAL A 427 -3.80 -4.47 7.67
C VAL A 427 -2.31 -4.57 7.93
N SER A 428 -1.81 -3.95 9.00
CA SER A 428 -0.38 -3.92 9.28
C SER A 428 0.15 -5.32 9.64
N LEU A 429 -0.63 -6.09 10.40
CA LEU A 429 -0.29 -7.44 10.80
C LEU A 429 -0.20 -8.39 9.60
N THR A 430 -1.21 -8.38 8.72
CA THR A 430 -1.25 -9.25 7.53
C THR A 430 -0.11 -8.95 6.58
N MET A 431 0.15 -7.66 6.29
CA MET A 431 1.27 -7.23 5.43
C MET A 431 2.64 -7.55 6.03
N CYS A 432 2.79 -7.50 7.36
CA CYS A 432 4.05 -7.86 8.02
C CYS A 432 4.28 -9.37 8.12
N LEU A 433 3.23 -10.18 8.12
CA LEU A 433 3.33 -11.64 8.20
C LEU A 433 3.44 -12.32 6.84
N ALA A 434 2.95 -11.72 5.76
CA ALA A 434 2.90 -12.34 4.43
C ALA A 434 4.27 -12.70 3.81
N PRO A 435 5.34 -11.91 3.99
CA PRO A 435 6.66 -12.27 3.44
C PRO A 435 7.39 -13.41 4.19
N ARG A 436 6.86 -13.87 5.32
CA ARG A 436 7.43 -14.97 6.12
C ARG A 436 6.88 -16.31 5.66
#